data_AF-A0A2A2K031-F1
#
_entry.id   AF-A0A2A2K031-F1
#
_cell.length_a   1.000
_cell.length_b   1.000
_cell.length_c   1.000
_cell.angle_alpha   90.00
_cell.angle_beta   90.00
_cell.angle_gamma   90.00
#
_symmetry.space_group_name_H-M   'P 1'
#
loop_
_entity.id
_entity.type
_entity.pdbx_description
1 polymer ?
#
loop_
_entity_poly.entity_id
_entity_poly.type
_entity_poly.pdbx_seq_one_letter_code
_entity_poly.pdbx_strand_id
1 'polypeptide(L)'
;MLMSEDKIRRYFTSRGKRQALIQDYPDTIWQNGVPFVLDSSLSSAARNGVLNAIHFWYKETCINFIPRTNERHYLTFIGNDYGCWSTVGKDGYEGKQVVSIGAGLNPNYQQGMGQMKEPTFLDVAILNKHYRCEQKCRYLVDCLNGGYTNPRTCTTCKCPSGFSGTYCERIEPSYSRHCGGEITVDGTTRRFEMSVTQNSITSDKKCIYHLKAPQGRRIAINLLKVNGRCLEGCWQDGVEFKMTTDYRLTGFRFCCPETTRRRFVSETNLVPLIVYTSSRRIEVAFEYSIENQRLFDLESGNPNVIDSDNEHIFNNVVYHGNSRDGIIAAISD
;
A
#
# COMPACT_ATOMS: atom_id res chain seq x y z
N MET A 1 15.23 -16.37 -1.65
CA MET A 1 14.78 -17.76 -1.38
C MET A 1 13.43 -17.95 -2.04
N LEU A 2 13.38 -18.72 -3.13
CA LEU A 2 12.20 -18.88 -3.98
C LEU A 2 11.16 -19.76 -3.28
N MET A 3 9.92 -19.29 -3.18
CA MET A 3 8.78 -20.14 -2.78
C MET A 3 8.28 -20.88 -4.02
N SER A 4 8.35 -22.21 -4.00
CA SER A 4 7.70 -23.07 -4.99
C SER A 4 6.19 -22.87 -5.01
N GLU A 5 5.51 -23.26 -6.10
CA GLU A 5 4.04 -23.22 -6.21
C GLU A 5 3.35 -23.94 -5.03
N ASP A 6 3.97 -24.98 -4.48
CA ASP A 6 3.50 -25.68 -3.28
C ASP A 6 3.57 -24.82 -2.02
N LYS A 7 4.59 -23.98 -1.87
CA LYS A 7 4.70 -23.04 -0.73
C LYS A 7 3.72 -21.87 -0.87
N ILE A 8 3.40 -21.46 -2.10
CA ILE A 8 2.33 -20.47 -2.36
C ILE A 8 0.98 -21.04 -1.91
N ARG A 9 0.65 -22.27 -2.33
CA ARG A 9 -0.57 -22.97 -1.87
C ARG A 9 -0.62 -23.03 -0.33
N ARG A 10 0.47 -23.41 0.33
CA ARG A 10 0.52 -23.51 1.81
C ARG A 10 0.42 -22.18 2.55
N TYR A 11 1.00 -21.11 2.00
CA TYR A 11 0.89 -19.77 2.60
C TYR A 11 -0.55 -19.26 2.57
N PHE A 12 -1.27 -19.51 1.46
CA PHE A 12 -2.67 -19.14 1.30
C PHE A 12 -3.66 -20.07 2.01
N THR A 13 -3.34 -21.34 2.26
CA THR A 13 -4.22 -22.26 3.04
C THR A 13 -4.21 -21.98 4.54
N SER A 14 -3.22 -21.27 5.10
CA SER A 14 -3.14 -20.98 6.54
C SER A 14 -4.07 -19.86 7.01
N ARG A 15 -4.58 -19.02 6.09
CA ARG A 15 -5.53 -17.94 6.39
C ARG A 15 -6.85 -18.18 5.65
N GLY A 16 -7.68 -19.06 6.21
CA GLY A 16 -8.97 -19.49 5.62
C GLY A 16 -10.08 -18.44 5.57
N LYS A 17 -9.79 -17.17 5.26
CA LYS A 17 -10.81 -16.10 5.15
C LYS A 17 -10.68 -15.19 3.93
N ARG A 18 -9.83 -15.49 2.95
CA ARG A 18 -9.75 -14.72 1.68
C ARG A 18 -9.58 -15.66 0.48
N GLN A 19 -10.45 -16.66 0.37
CA GLN A 19 -10.51 -17.55 -0.78
C GLN A 19 -11.70 -17.16 -1.67
N ALA A 20 -11.48 -16.22 -2.58
CA ALA A 20 -12.42 -15.98 -3.68
C ALA A 20 -11.93 -16.58 -5.01
N LEU A 21 -10.69 -17.09 -5.11
CA LEU A 21 -10.05 -17.26 -6.42
C LEU A 21 -9.24 -18.55 -6.65
N ILE A 22 -9.40 -19.59 -5.83
CA ILE A 22 -8.58 -20.81 -5.97
C ILE A 22 -9.27 -21.88 -6.84
N GLN A 23 -10.61 -21.90 -6.91
CA GLN A 23 -11.31 -23.03 -7.51
C GLN A 23 -11.15 -23.12 -9.04
N ASP A 24 -11.21 -21.98 -9.74
CA ASP A 24 -11.18 -21.91 -11.21
C ASP A 24 -9.88 -21.27 -11.75
N TYR A 25 -8.82 -21.25 -10.94
CA TYR A 25 -7.50 -20.80 -11.38
C TYR A 25 -6.77 -21.92 -12.11
N PRO A 26 -6.15 -21.68 -13.29
CA PRO A 26 -5.81 -20.39 -13.90
C PRO A 26 -6.79 -19.88 -14.97
N ASP A 27 -7.97 -20.49 -15.14
CA ASP A 27 -8.90 -20.15 -16.23
C ASP A 27 -9.52 -18.75 -16.09
N THR A 28 -9.48 -18.18 -14.89
CA THR A 28 -9.88 -16.80 -14.57
C THR A 28 -8.82 -15.73 -14.90
N ILE A 29 -7.70 -16.09 -15.54
CA ILE A 29 -6.68 -15.14 -16.00
C ILE A 29 -6.98 -14.66 -17.43
N TRP A 30 -6.84 -13.36 -17.68
CA TRP A 30 -6.86 -12.79 -19.03
C TRP A 30 -5.52 -13.03 -19.75
N GLN A 31 -5.49 -13.97 -20.72
CA GLN A 31 -4.24 -14.37 -21.38
C GLN A 31 -3.87 -13.53 -22.62
N ASN A 32 -4.86 -13.08 -23.40
CA ASN A 32 -4.66 -12.40 -24.69
C ASN A 32 -5.09 -10.93 -24.64
N GLY A 33 -4.65 -10.25 -23.57
CA GLY A 33 -5.16 -8.93 -23.22
C GLY A 33 -6.57 -8.97 -22.64
N VAL A 34 -7.03 -7.79 -22.22
CA VAL A 34 -8.34 -7.56 -21.60
C VAL A 34 -9.16 -6.71 -22.57
N PRO A 35 -10.05 -7.32 -23.38
CA PRO A 35 -10.93 -6.58 -24.27
C PRO A 35 -11.89 -5.73 -23.47
N PHE A 36 -12.07 -4.46 -23.84
CA PHE A 36 -12.97 -3.57 -23.13
C PHE A 36 -13.83 -2.67 -24.04
N VAL A 37 -14.97 -2.25 -23.49
CA VAL A 37 -15.88 -1.26 -24.06
C VAL A 37 -16.19 -0.19 -23.00
N LEU A 38 -16.28 1.07 -23.42
CA LEU A 38 -16.73 2.18 -22.56
C LEU A 38 -18.17 2.52 -22.93
N ASP A 39 -19.10 2.24 -22.02
CA ASP A 39 -20.51 2.50 -22.24
C ASP A 39 -20.81 4.02 -22.23
N SER A 40 -21.88 4.43 -22.93
CA SER A 40 -22.32 5.82 -22.98
C SER A 40 -22.81 6.38 -21.64
N SER A 41 -23.13 5.51 -20.67
CA SER A 41 -23.50 5.89 -19.30
C SER A 41 -22.36 6.52 -18.50
N LEU A 42 -21.09 6.34 -18.91
CA LEU A 42 -19.96 6.95 -18.22
C LEU A 42 -19.95 8.47 -18.39
N SER A 43 -19.91 9.20 -17.27
CA SER A 43 -19.60 10.64 -17.29
C SER A 43 -18.20 10.88 -17.86
N SER A 44 -17.94 12.09 -18.36
CA SER A 44 -16.61 12.46 -18.88
C SER A 44 -15.49 12.25 -17.84
N ALA A 45 -15.77 12.52 -16.56
CA ALA A 45 -14.82 12.29 -15.47
C ALA A 45 -14.56 10.80 -15.24
N ALA A 46 -15.61 9.97 -15.19
CA ALA A 46 -15.48 8.53 -15.01
C ALA A 46 -14.75 7.87 -16.19
N ARG A 47 -15.07 8.28 -17.43
CA ARG A 47 -14.36 7.85 -18.64
C ARG A 47 -12.86 8.16 -18.56
N ASN A 48 -12.49 9.38 -18.17
CA ASN A 48 -11.08 9.74 -17.99
C ASN A 48 -10.41 8.94 -16.86
N GLY A 49 -11.13 8.68 -15.76
CA GLY A 49 -10.65 7.83 -14.67
C GLY A 49 -10.32 6.41 -15.14
N VAL A 50 -11.21 5.77 -15.90
CA VAL A 50 -11.00 4.44 -16.48
C VAL A 50 -9.80 4.43 -17.42
N LEU A 51 -9.70 5.42 -18.32
CA LEU A 51 -8.57 5.51 -19.26
C LEU A 51 -7.23 5.74 -18.55
N ASN A 52 -7.20 6.56 -17.50
CA ASN A 52 -6.01 6.75 -16.68
C ASN A 52 -5.62 5.46 -15.94
N ALA A 53 -6.58 4.71 -15.42
CA ALA A 53 -6.33 3.42 -14.77
C ALA A 53 -5.80 2.37 -15.77
N ILE A 54 -6.37 2.30 -16.96
CA ILE A 54 -5.87 1.45 -18.06
C ILE A 54 -4.42 1.83 -18.40
N HIS A 55 -4.15 3.13 -18.55
CA HIS A 55 -2.80 3.61 -18.85
C HIS A 55 -1.80 3.28 -17.74
N PHE A 56 -2.21 3.41 -16.48
CA PHE A 56 -1.42 3.00 -15.32
C PHE A 56 -1.07 1.52 -15.40
N TRP A 57 -2.06 0.63 -15.54
CA TRP A 57 -1.81 -0.81 -15.58
C TRP A 57 -0.95 -1.23 -16.77
N TYR A 58 -1.17 -0.60 -17.93
CA TYR A 58 -0.28 -0.74 -19.07
C TYR A 58 1.15 -0.40 -18.63
N LYS A 59 1.41 0.84 -18.21
CA LYS A 59 2.76 1.31 -17.81
C LYS A 59 3.40 0.44 -16.72
N GLU A 60 2.60 0.00 -15.76
CA GLU A 60 3.11 -0.64 -14.55
C GLU A 60 3.26 -2.16 -14.65
N THR A 61 2.57 -2.79 -15.61
CA THR A 61 2.56 -4.25 -15.75
C THR A 61 2.75 -4.70 -17.20
N CYS A 62 2.58 -6.00 -17.45
CA CYS A 62 2.43 -6.57 -18.79
C CYS A 62 0.97 -6.76 -19.20
N ILE A 63 0.00 -6.42 -18.33
CA ILE A 63 -1.43 -6.51 -18.64
C ILE A 63 -1.75 -5.44 -19.67
N ASN A 64 -2.42 -5.86 -20.75
CA ASN A 64 -2.78 -4.99 -21.85
C ASN A 64 -4.29 -4.94 -22.03
N PHE A 65 -4.88 -3.75 -21.96
CA PHE A 65 -6.29 -3.54 -22.26
C PHE A 65 -6.42 -3.15 -23.74
N ILE A 66 -7.34 -3.80 -24.44
CA ILE A 66 -7.53 -3.60 -25.88
C ILE A 66 -8.98 -3.18 -26.18
N PRO A 67 -9.23 -2.19 -27.06
CA PRO A 67 -10.58 -1.92 -27.51
C PRO A 67 -11.18 -3.18 -28.12
N ARG A 68 -12.36 -3.57 -27.64
CA ARG A 68 -13.02 -4.78 -28.13
C ARG A 68 -13.38 -4.67 -29.61
N THR A 69 -13.18 -5.76 -30.33
CA THR A 69 -13.69 -6.00 -31.68
C THR A 69 -14.77 -7.08 -31.65
N ASN A 70 -14.40 -8.36 -31.72
CA ASN A 70 -15.29 -9.52 -31.76
C ASN A 70 -15.06 -10.52 -30.61
N GLU A 71 -14.25 -10.15 -29.62
CA GLU A 71 -13.90 -11.05 -28.51
C GLU A 71 -15.16 -11.42 -27.72
N ARG A 72 -15.30 -12.73 -27.45
CA ARG A 72 -16.45 -13.31 -26.75
C ARG A 72 -16.53 -12.83 -25.30
N HIS A 73 -15.38 -12.82 -24.61
CA HIS A 73 -15.24 -12.41 -23.22
C HIS A 73 -14.63 -11.01 -23.16
N TYR A 74 -15.28 -10.06 -22.50
CA TYR A 74 -14.82 -8.68 -22.43
C TYR A 74 -15.40 -7.93 -21.23
N LEU A 75 -14.71 -6.85 -20.84
CA LEU A 75 -15.20 -5.90 -19.85
C LEU A 75 -16.07 -4.82 -20.49
N THR A 76 -17.18 -4.47 -19.86
CA THR A 76 -17.90 -3.23 -20.14
C THR A 76 -17.78 -2.32 -18.92
N PHE A 77 -17.27 -1.11 -19.12
CA PHE A 77 -17.28 -0.10 -18.07
C PHE A 77 -18.56 0.72 -18.19
N ILE A 78 -19.36 0.74 -17.13
CA ILE A 78 -20.63 1.48 -17.06
C ILE A 78 -20.56 2.55 -15.97
N GLY A 79 -21.40 3.58 -16.11
CA GLY A 79 -21.61 4.61 -15.08
C GLY A 79 -23.05 4.65 -14.60
N ASN A 80 -23.33 5.53 -13.64
CA ASN A 80 -24.67 5.84 -13.11
C ASN A 80 -25.45 4.67 -12.51
N ASP A 81 -24.76 3.59 -12.17
CA ASP A 81 -25.31 2.45 -11.46
C ASP A 81 -25.09 2.60 -9.95
N TYR A 82 -25.76 1.76 -9.16
CA TYR A 82 -25.71 1.80 -7.70
C TYR A 82 -24.36 1.26 -7.19
N GLY A 83 -23.38 2.17 -7.10
CA GLY A 83 -22.08 1.91 -6.47
C GLY A 83 -20.97 1.48 -7.42
N CYS A 84 -19.81 1.19 -6.84
CA CYS A 84 -18.65 0.67 -7.56
C CYS A 84 -18.51 -0.83 -7.29
N TRP A 85 -18.62 -1.65 -8.33
CA TRP A 85 -18.56 -3.11 -8.21
C TRP A 85 -18.07 -3.77 -9.49
N SER A 86 -17.52 -4.98 -9.33
CA SER A 86 -17.15 -5.89 -10.43
C SER A 86 -17.00 -7.31 -9.89
N THR A 87 -17.15 -8.32 -10.75
CA THR A 87 -16.68 -9.67 -10.45
C THR A 87 -15.14 -9.71 -10.56
N VAL A 88 -14.51 -10.61 -9.81
CA VAL A 88 -13.03 -10.69 -9.74
C VAL A 88 -12.50 -11.68 -10.77
N GLY A 89 -11.45 -11.30 -11.49
CA GLY A 89 -10.85 -12.13 -12.56
C GLY A 89 -11.66 -12.09 -13.85
N LYS A 90 -11.27 -12.90 -14.83
CA LYS A 90 -12.05 -13.14 -16.05
C LYS A 90 -13.25 -14.00 -15.68
N ASP A 91 -14.44 -13.47 -15.89
CA ASP A 91 -15.67 -14.27 -15.85
C ASP A 91 -15.69 -15.18 -17.08
N GLY A 92 -15.67 -16.51 -16.84
CA GLY A 92 -15.70 -17.50 -17.92
C GLY A 92 -17.11 -17.86 -18.38
N TYR A 93 -18.11 -17.60 -17.54
CA TYR A 93 -19.50 -18.01 -17.74
C TYR A 93 -20.24 -16.99 -18.60
N GLU A 94 -20.12 -15.71 -18.23
CA GLU A 94 -20.70 -14.60 -18.98
C GLU A 94 -19.73 -14.07 -20.04
N GLY A 95 -20.21 -13.85 -21.26
CA GLY A 95 -19.40 -13.21 -22.31
C GLY A 95 -19.11 -11.73 -22.00
N LYS A 96 -20.08 -11.05 -21.37
CA LYS A 96 -19.97 -9.63 -21.01
C LYS A 96 -19.84 -9.51 -19.50
N GLN A 97 -18.69 -9.03 -19.05
CA GLN A 97 -18.43 -8.75 -17.63
C GLN A 97 -18.57 -7.26 -17.36
N VAL A 98 -19.43 -6.88 -16.41
CA VAL A 98 -19.70 -5.48 -16.07
C VAL A 98 -18.72 -5.00 -15.00
N VAL A 99 -18.16 -3.82 -15.22
CA VAL A 99 -17.40 -3.04 -14.24
C VAL A 99 -18.13 -1.73 -14.03
N SER A 100 -18.75 -1.58 -12.87
CA SER A 100 -19.57 -0.43 -12.54
C SER A 100 -18.74 0.67 -11.87
N ILE A 101 -18.77 1.87 -12.44
CA ILE A 101 -18.11 3.07 -11.94
C ILE A 101 -19.19 4.03 -11.41
N GLY A 102 -19.80 3.66 -10.29
CA GLY A 102 -20.77 4.48 -9.57
C GLY A 102 -20.17 5.30 -8.43
N ALA A 103 -20.93 6.28 -7.94
CA ALA A 103 -20.58 7.00 -6.72
C ALA A 103 -20.63 6.03 -5.52
N GLY A 104 -19.71 6.17 -4.56
CA GLY A 104 -19.73 5.35 -3.36
C GLY A 104 -21.07 5.49 -2.63
N LEU A 105 -21.80 4.38 -2.48
CA LEU A 105 -23.19 4.35 -1.99
C LEU A 105 -23.39 4.90 -0.57
N ASN A 106 -22.31 5.00 0.21
CA ASN A 106 -22.35 5.56 1.55
C ASN A 106 -21.22 6.59 1.72
N PRO A 107 -21.55 7.87 1.96
CA PRO A 107 -20.55 8.92 2.26
C PRO A 107 -19.59 8.56 3.40
N ASN A 108 -20.05 7.76 4.36
CA ASN A 108 -19.25 7.32 5.52
C ASN A 108 -18.27 6.19 5.18
N TYR A 109 -18.55 5.38 4.14
CA TYR A 109 -17.61 4.35 3.65
C TYR A 109 -16.72 4.84 2.50
N GLN A 110 -17.03 5.98 1.89
CA GLN A 110 -16.07 6.69 1.03
C GLN A 110 -14.80 7.06 1.82
N GLN A 111 -14.98 7.28 3.13
CA GLN A 111 -13.95 7.43 4.14
C GLN A 111 -13.56 6.07 4.81
N GLY A 112 -13.58 4.97 4.08
CA GLY A 112 -12.93 3.71 4.50
C GLY A 112 -12.06 3.11 3.40
N MET A 113 -12.07 3.74 2.22
CA MET A 113 -11.36 3.26 1.05
C MET A 113 -9.99 3.93 1.01
N GLY A 114 -8.94 3.12 1.23
CA GLY A 114 -7.54 3.51 1.21
C GLY A 114 -7.06 4.12 -0.12
N GLN A 115 -5.78 4.52 -0.16
CA GLN A 115 -5.25 5.56 -1.06
C GLN A 115 -5.95 5.70 -2.43
N MET A 116 -6.50 6.89 -2.69
CA MET A 116 -7.29 7.16 -3.90
C MET A 116 -6.45 7.56 -5.12
N LYS A 117 -5.11 7.56 -5.00
CA LYS A 117 -4.25 8.05 -6.08
C LYS A 117 -3.89 6.97 -7.07
N GLU A 118 -3.31 5.87 -6.59
CA GLU A 118 -2.82 4.75 -7.39
C GLU A 118 -2.87 3.46 -6.55
N PRO A 119 -2.80 2.27 -7.16
CA PRO A 119 -2.52 1.03 -6.43
C PRO A 119 -1.21 1.11 -5.64
N THR A 120 -1.07 0.33 -4.56
CA THR A 120 0.19 0.30 -3.81
C THR A 120 1.27 -0.43 -4.60
N PHE A 121 2.54 -0.18 -4.27
CA PHE A 121 3.67 -0.91 -4.89
C PHE A 121 3.50 -2.43 -4.76
N LEU A 122 3.02 -2.89 -3.61
CA LEU A 122 2.77 -4.31 -3.36
C LEU A 122 1.70 -4.88 -4.29
N ASP A 123 0.60 -4.16 -4.53
CA ASP A 123 -0.47 -4.62 -5.42
C ASP A 123 0.05 -4.83 -6.85
N VAL A 124 0.84 -3.86 -7.34
CA VAL A 124 1.47 -3.95 -8.67
C VAL A 124 2.47 -5.11 -8.72
N ALA A 125 3.28 -5.28 -7.67
CA ALA A 125 4.25 -6.39 -7.59
C ALA A 125 3.56 -7.76 -7.59
N ILE A 126 2.45 -7.89 -6.85
CA ILE A 126 1.64 -9.11 -6.81
C ILE A 126 1.06 -9.39 -8.20
N LEU A 127 0.50 -8.39 -8.88
CA LEU A 127 -0.06 -8.56 -10.21
C LEU A 127 1.00 -8.92 -11.25
N ASN A 128 2.17 -8.27 -11.25
CA ASN A 128 3.27 -8.61 -12.15
C ASN A 128 3.70 -10.07 -11.97
N LYS A 129 3.84 -10.51 -10.72
CA LYS A 129 4.16 -11.92 -10.41
C LYS A 129 3.05 -12.87 -10.84
N HIS A 130 1.78 -12.49 -10.62
CA HIS A 130 0.62 -13.31 -10.96
C HIS A 130 0.50 -13.52 -12.47
N TYR A 131 0.74 -12.47 -13.27
CA TYR A 131 0.75 -12.52 -14.73
C TYR A 131 2.11 -12.90 -15.32
N ARG A 132 3.09 -13.27 -14.48
CA ARG A 132 4.46 -13.67 -14.88
C ARG A 132 5.11 -12.67 -15.84
N CYS A 133 4.94 -11.38 -15.57
CA CYS A 133 5.35 -10.31 -16.49
C CYS A 133 6.86 -10.29 -16.78
N GLU A 134 7.66 -10.85 -15.89
CA GLU A 134 9.10 -11.02 -16.02
C GLU A 134 9.53 -12.20 -16.91
N GLN A 135 8.61 -13.10 -17.32
CA GLN A 135 8.95 -14.31 -18.09
C GLN A 135 9.61 -14.02 -19.43
N LYS A 136 9.33 -12.86 -20.04
CA LYS A 136 9.97 -12.41 -21.28
C LYS A 136 11.40 -11.88 -21.09
N CYS A 137 11.82 -11.65 -19.84
CA CYS A 137 13.17 -11.20 -19.55
C CYS A 137 14.14 -12.38 -19.61
N ARG A 138 15.26 -12.20 -20.35
CA ARG A 138 16.29 -13.25 -20.49
C ARG A 138 16.93 -13.64 -19.15
N TYR A 139 17.09 -12.65 -18.27
CA TYR A 139 17.59 -12.83 -16.91
C TYR A 139 16.81 -11.90 -15.97
N LEU A 140 16.74 -12.30 -14.70
CA LEU A 140 16.15 -11.48 -13.65
C LEU A 140 17.25 -10.70 -12.95
N VAL A 141 16.96 -9.44 -12.65
CA VAL A 141 17.85 -8.55 -11.92
C VAL A 141 17.60 -8.68 -10.42
N ASP A 142 18.66 -8.85 -9.64
CA ASP A 142 18.58 -8.88 -8.17
C ASP A 142 18.33 -7.47 -7.63
N CYS A 143 17.09 -7.24 -7.19
CA CYS A 143 16.65 -5.96 -6.66
C CYS A 143 16.74 -5.91 -5.13
N LEU A 144 17.28 -4.82 -4.61
CA LEU A 144 17.36 -4.55 -3.18
C LEU A 144 16.06 -3.94 -2.64
N ASN A 145 15.96 -3.87 -1.32
CA ASN A 145 14.90 -3.15 -0.60
C ASN A 145 13.47 -3.56 -0.99
N GLY A 146 13.27 -4.79 -1.47
CA GLY A 146 11.96 -5.31 -1.88
C GLY A 146 11.53 -4.92 -3.29
N GLY A 147 12.43 -4.36 -4.11
CA GLY A 147 12.19 -4.14 -5.53
C GLY A 147 12.02 -5.44 -6.32
N TYR A 148 11.58 -5.32 -7.58
CA TYR A 148 11.49 -6.44 -8.52
C TYR A 148 11.94 -6.02 -9.92
N THR A 149 12.38 -6.98 -10.73
CA THR A 149 12.84 -6.71 -12.10
C THR A 149 11.75 -5.99 -12.88
N ASN A 150 12.07 -4.85 -13.48
CA ASN A 150 11.12 -4.10 -14.27
C ASN A 150 10.77 -4.90 -15.54
N PRO A 151 9.52 -5.37 -15.69
CA PRO A 151 9.15 -6.22 -16.81
C PRO A 151 9.17 -5.48 -18.15
N ARG A 152 9.29 -4.15 -18.17
CA ARG A 152 9.38 -3.39 -19.43
C ARG A 152 10.81 -3.24 -19.95
N THR A 153 11.79 -3.12 -19.06
CA THR A 153 13.19 -2.88 -19.43
C THR A 153 14.07 -4.11 -19.22
N CYS A 154 13.70 -5.04 -18.34
CA CYS A 154 14.45 -6.25 -17.98
C CYS A 154 15.88 -6.04 -17.43
N THR A 155 16.35 -4.80 -17.34
CA THR A 155 17.72 -4.44 -16.93
C THR A 155 17.76 -3.53 -15.70
N THR A 156 16.61 -3.02 -15.28
CA THR A 156 16.47 -2.17 -14.10
C THR A 156 15.39 -2.73 -13.17
N CYS A 157 15.41 -2.32 -11.92
CA CYS A 157 14.39 -2.65 -10.95
C CYS A 157 13.27 -1.61 -10.91
N LYS A 158 12.06 -2.05 -10.59
CA LYS A 158 11.02 -1.20 -10.02
C LYS A 158 11.20 -1.18 -8.51
N CYS A 159 11.20 0.02 -7.95
CA CYS A 159 11.57 0.25 -6.56
C CYS A 159 10.38 0.69 -5.72
N PRO A 160 10.27 0.21 -4.47
CA PRO A 160 9.30 0.76 -3.53
C PRO A 160 9.55 2.24 -3.27
N SER A 161 8.51 2.96 -2.83
CA SER A 161 8.63 4.38 -2.53
C SER A 161 9.73 4.66 -1.50
N GLY A 162 10.52 5.71 -1.76
CA GLY A 162 11.70 6.05 -0.99
C GLY A 162 13.01 5.46 -1.54
N PHE A 163 12.96 4.56 -2.53
CA PHE A 163 14.14 3.93 -3.13
C PHE A 163 14.23 4.16 -4.64
N SER A 164 15.45 4.21 -5.16
CA SER A 164 15.74 4.31 -6.60
C SER A 164 17.09 3.68 -6.95
N GLY A 165 17.53 3.87 -8.19
CA GLY A 165 18.73 3.25 -8.74
C GLY A 165 18.39 2.02 -9.56
N THR A 166 19.41 1.44 -10.20
CA THR A 166 19.25 0.28 -11.07
C THR A 166 18.73 -0.93 -10.29
N TYR A 167 19.14 -1.05 -9.03
CA TYR A 167 18.87 -2.17 -8.13
C TYR A 167 18.09 -1.73 -6.88
N CYS A 168 17.49 -0.53 -6.87
CA CYS A 168 16.83 0.05 -5.69
C CYS A 168 17.79 0.30 -4.50
N GLU A 169 19.06 0.55 -4.79
CA GLU A 169 20.15 0.74 -3.85
C GLU A 169 20.32 2.18 -3.36
N ARG A 170 19.70 3.15 -4.04
CA ARG A 170 19.81 4.59 -3.78
C ARG A 170 18.52 5.14 -3.17
N ILE A 171 18.63 6.34 -2.59
CA ILE A 171 17.48 7.13 -2.15
C ILE A 171 16.72 7.62 -3.38
N GLU A 172 15.38 7.57 -3.35
CA GLU A 172 14.55 8.17 -4.40
C GLU A 172 14.84 9.69 -4.52
N PRO A 173 15.04 10.24 -5.73
CA PRO A 173 15.31 11.66 -5.88
C PRO A 173 14.14 12.52 -5.37
N SER A 174 14.45 13.51 -4.53
CA SER A 174 13.50 14.55 -4.14
C SER A 174 13.18 15.49 -5.30
N TYR A 175 12.05 16.19 -5.20
CA TYR A 175 11.64 17.21 -6.18
C TYR A 175 12.62 18.39 -6.29
N SER A 176 13.40 18.63 -5.22
CA SER A 176 14.37 19.72 -5.11
C SER A 176 15.67 19.23 -4.51
N ARG A 177 16.80 19.78 -4.97
CA ARG A 177 18.13 19.50 -4.39
C ARG A 177 18.30 20.04 -2.97
N HIS A 178 17.38 20.89 -2.50
CA HIS A 178 17.40 21.48 -1.17
C HIS A 178 16.71 20.63 -0.10
N CYS A 179 16.14 19.48 -0.46
CA CYS A 179 15.58 18.54 0.51
C CYS A 179 15.87 17.09 0.12
N GLY A 180 15.81 16.22 1.12
CA GLY A 180 16.14 14.81 1.03
C GLY A 180 17.60 14.48 1.29
N GLY A 181 17.92 13.19 1.29
CA GLY A 181 19.24 12.66 1.58
C GLY A 181 19.28 11.73 2.79
N GLU A 182 20.48 11.32 3.20
CA GLU A 182 20.66 10.48 4.37
C GLU A 182 20.73 11.35 5.65
N ILE A 183 20.01 10.94 6.69
CA ILE A 183 20.09 11.52 8.03
C ILE A 183 20.65 10.44 8.95
N THR A 184 21.86 10.65 9.47
CA THR A 184 22.44 9.76 10.46
C THR A 184 21.73 9.93 11.81
N VAL A 185 21.22 8.83 12.35
CA VAL A 185 20.60 8.78 13.68
C VAL A 185 21.63 8.25 14.67
N ASP A 186 22.10 9.12 15.55
CA ASP A 186 23.08 8.80 16.58
C ASP A 186 22.40 8.66 17.96
N GLY A 187 23.22 8.61 19.03
CA GLY A 187 22.73 8.48 20.40
C GLY A 187 22.01 9.71 20.95
N THR A 188 21.97 10.83 20.22
CA THR A 188 21.32 12.07 20.66
C THR A 188 19.93 12.20 20.05
N THR A 189 18.97 12.65 20.87
CA THR A 189 17.66 13.04 20.36
C THR A 189 17.79 14.34 19.58
N ARG A 190 17.31 14.33 18.33
CA ARG A 190 17.35 15.48 17.44
C ARG A 190 15.95 15.78 16.92
N ARG A 191 15.70 17.05 16.59
CA ARG A 191 14.44 17.50 16.00
C ARG A 191 14.61 17.69 14.50
N PHE A 192 13.67 17.14 13.74
CA PHE A 192 13.47 17.42 12.32
C PHE A 192 12.27 18.35 12.18
N GLU A 193 12.39 19.36 11.33
CA GLU A 193 11.30 20.25 10.97
C GLU A 193 11.39 20.64 9.51
N MET A 194 10.27 20.57 8.80
CA MET A 194 10.21 20.92 7.39
C MET A 194 8.83 21.46 7.03
N SER A 195 8.82 22.41 6.10
CA SER A 195 7.63 22.88 5.42
C SER A 195 7.85 22.81 3.91
N VAL A 196 6.96 22.14 3.19
CA VAL A 196 6.97 22.12 1.73
C VAL A 196 5.76 22.91 1.24
N THR A 197 6.00 23.93 0.41
CA THR A 197 4.96 24.77 -0.18
C THR A 197 4.92 24.63 -1.70
N GLN A 198 3.73 24.74 -2.25
CA GLN A 198 3.45 24.60 -3.67
C GLN A 198 2.65 25.79 -4.19
N ASN A 199 3.15 26.39 -5.28
CA ASN A 199 2.47 27.49 -5.99
C ASN A 199 1.68 27.00 -7.22
N SER A 200 1.90 25.77 -7.69
CA SER A 200 1.26 25.21 -8.89
C SER A 200 0.84 23.76 -8.65
N ILE A 201 -0.42 23.42 -8.90
CA ILE A 201 -1.05 22.11 -8.59
C ILE A 201 -0.69 21.02 -9.63
N THR A 202 0.32 21.25 -10.47
CA THR A 202 0.57 20.40 -11.65
C THR A 202 1.37 19.13 -11.37
N SER A 203 2.12 19.04 -10.26
CA SER A 203 2.89 17.84 -9.90
C SER A 203 3.13 17.72 -8.40
N ASP A 204 3.27 16.49 -7.90
CA ASP A 204 3.58 16.25 -6.50
C ASP A 204 5.00 16.69 -6.16
N LYS A 205 5.13 17.46 -5.07
CA LYS A 205 6.43 17.73 -4.47
C LYS A 205 6.71 16.71 -3.38
N LYS A 206 7.80 15.96 -3.51
CA LYS A 206 8.24 14.95 -2.53
C LYS A 206 9.68 15.19 -2.07
N CYS A 207 9.91 15.22 -0.78
CA CYS A 207 11.23 15.22 -0.15
C CYS A 207 11.47 13.86 0.49
N ILE A 208 12.54 13.18 0.08
CA ILE A 208 12.83 11.80 0.46
C ILE A 208 14.10 11.74 1.30
N TYR A 209 13.97 11.27 2.53
CA TYR A 209 15.09 11.08 3.44
C TYR A 209 15.22 9.62 3.84
N HIS A 210 16.44 9.17 4.11
CA HIS A 210 16.70 7.89 4.77
C HIS A 210 17.29 8.18 6.15
N LEU A 211 16.52 7.93 7.20
CA LEU A 211 17.03 7.99 8.57
C LEU A 211 17.75 6.67 8.86
N LYS A 212 19.04 6.73 9.18
CA LYS A 212 19.89 5.56 9.28
C LYS A 212 20.62 5.52 10.62
N ALA A 213 20.34 4.47 11.38
CA ALA A 213 21.02 4.14 12.63
C ALA A 213 22.08 3.04 12.40
N PRO A 214 23.02 2.85 13.34
CA PRO A 214 23.92 1.70 13.34
C PRO A 214 23.18 0.37 13.23
N GLN A 215 23.83 -0.64 12.65
CA GLN A 215 23.23 -1.98 12.51
C GLN A 215 22.77 -2.54 13.86
N GLY A 216 21.62 -3.23 13.87
CA GLY A 216 21.02 -3.80 15.07
C GLY A 216 20.31 -2.78 15.98
N ARG A 217 20.37 -1.48 15.68
CA ARG A 217 19.58 -0.46 16.38
C ARG A 217 18.25 -0.20 15.69
N ARG A 218 17.29 0.29 16.46
CA ARG A 218 15.98 0.73 15.99
C ARG A 218 15.87 2.24 16.17
N ILE A 219 15.04 2.89 15.36
CA ILE A 219 14.86 4.35 15.37
C ILE A 219 13.51 4.64 16.03
N ALA A 220 13.54 5.46 17.07
CA ALA A 220 12.37 6.03 17.70
C ALA A 220 12.01 7.32 16.98
N ILE A 221 10.73 7.53 16.68
CA ILE A 221 10.20 8.80 16.20
C ILE A 221 9.09 9.26 17.15
N ASN A 222 9.16 10.51 17.56
CA ASN A 222 8.13 11.19 18.33
C ASN A 222 7.53 12.31 17.47
N LEU A 223 6.34 12.07 16.92
CA LEU A 223 5.65 13.01 16.04
C LEU A 223 5.10 14.18 16.85
N LEU A 224 5.58 15.39 16.56
CA LEU A 224 5.23 16.59 17.30
C LEU A 224 4.15 17.41 16.60
N LYS A 225 4.25 17.54 15.28
CA LYS A 225 3.35 18.36 14.48
C LYS A 225 3.24 17.80 13.07
N VAL A 226 2.01 17.74 12.57
CA VAL A 226 1.74 17.62 11.14
C VAL A 226 0.63 18.59 10.79
N ASN A 227 0.79 19.36 9.72
CA ASN A 227 -0.24 20.28 9.26
C ASN A 227 -0.26 20.29 7.73
N GLY A 228 -1.20 19.55 7.16
CA GLY A 228 -1.51 19.56 5.73
C GLY A 228 -3.00 19.36 5.51
N ARG A 229 -3.40 19.11 4.26
CA ARG A 229 -4.79 18.79 3.96
C ARG A 229 -5.16 17.41 4.56
N CYS A 230 -5.94 17.46 5.64
CA CYS A 230 -6.44 16.27 6.32
C CYS A 230 -7.48 15.56 5.45
N LEU A 231 -7.07 14.44 4.87
CA LEU A 231 -7.91 13.53 4.11
C LEU A 231 -7.54 12.11 4.51
N GLU A 232 -8.47 11.20 4.32
CA GLU A 232 -8.21 9.80 4.56
C GLU A 232 -7.04 9.25 3.76
N GLY A 233 -6.23 8.42 4.42
CA GLY A 233 -5.03 7.83 3.84
C GLY A 233 -3.95 8.85 3.49
N CYS A 234 -4.17 10.14 3.77
CA CYS A 234 -3.26 11.26 3.56
C CYS A 234 -2.63 11.25 2.16
N TRP A 235 -3.39 10.98 1.10
CA TRP A 235 -2.82 10.73 -0.23
C TRP A 235 -2.39 12.00 -0.99
N GLN A 236 -2.84 13.19 -0.57
CA GLN A 236 -2.48 14.48 -1.18
C GLN A 236 -1.31 15.14 -0.48
N ASP A 237 -1.43 15.33 0.82
CA ASP A 237 -0.39 15.91 1.67
C ASP A 237 -0.12 14.95 2.80
N GLY A 238 1.14 14.87 3.22
CA GLY A 238 1.48 14.13 4.41
C GLY A 238 2.95 13.80 4.56
N VAL A 239 3.22 13.08 5.64
CA VAL A 239 4.49 12.41 5.90
C VAL A 239 4.25 10.91 6.00
N GLU A 240 5.02 10.11 5.26
CA GLU A 240 5.06 8.66 5.35
C GLU A 240 6.39 8.23 5.99
N PHE A 241 6.30 7.38 7.02
CA PHE A 241 7.43 6.69 7.61
C PHE A 241 7.34 5.19 7.35
N LYS A 242 8.31 4.62 6.62
CA LYS A 242 8.36 3.18 6.39
C LYS A 242 9.08 2.50 7.56
N MET A 243 8.27 2.04 8.51
CA MET A 243 8.73 1.56 9.82
C MET A 243 8.98 0.05 9.89
N THR A 244 8.63 -0.70 8.85
CA THR A 244 8.71 -2.17 8.86
C THR A 244 9.93 -2.68 8.08
N THR A 245 10.22 -3.97 8.25
CA THR A 245 11.24 -4.71 7.49
C THR A 245 10.92 -4.86 6.00
N ASP A 246 9.64 -4.80 5.63
CA ASP A 246 9.18 -4.92 4.24
C ASP A 246 8.79 -3.55 3.66
N TYR A 247 9.75 -2.93 2.96
CA TYR A 247 9.54 -1.62 2.33
C TYR A 247 8.56 -1.61 1.16
N ARG A 248 8.03 -2.76 0.73
CA ARG A 248 6.97 -2.80 -0.29
C ARG A 248 5.63 -2.28 0.26
N LEU A 249 5.47 -2.33 1.59
CA LEU A 249 4.26 -1.88 2.27
C LEU A 249 4.21 -0.35 2.33
N THR A 250 3.00 0.19 2.35
CA THR A 250 2.76 1.59 2.70
C THR A 250 3.13 1.81 4.18
N GLY A 251 3.91 2.85 4.45
CA GLY A 251 4.30 3.21 5.82
C GLY A 251 3.19 3.92 6.60
N PHE A 252 3.53 4.35 7.82
CA PHE A 252 2.63 5.17 8.63
C PHE A 252 2.51 6.57 8.01
N ARG A 253 1.28 6.97 7.67
CA ARG A 253 1.00 8.26 7.03
C ARG A 253 0.26 9.19 7.98
N PHE A 254 0.69 10.45 8.01
CA PHE A 254 0.10 11.50 8.82
C PHE A 254 -0.03 12.78 7.99
N CYS A 255 -1.15 13.49 8.17
CA CYS A 255 -1.44 14.76 7.47
C CYS A 255 -2.33 15.71 8.27
N CYS A 256 -3.07 15.18 9.24
CA CYS A 256 -3.97 15.94 10.09
C CYS A 256 -3.21 16.54 11.28
N PRO A 257 -3.65 17.69 11.79
CA PRO A 257 -3.18 18.23 13.07
C PRO A 257 -3.33 17.20 14.19
N GLU A 258 -2.22 16.82 14.80
CA GLU A 258 -2.21 15.90 15.94
C GLU A 258 -2.57 16.67 17.23
N THR A 259 -3.51 16.14 18.01
CA THR A 259 -3.86 16.65 19.34
C THR A 259 -3.01 16.01 20.45
N THR A 260 -2.31 14.92 20.15
CA THR A 260 -1.50 14.15 21.09
C THR A 260 -0.18 13.73 20.46
N ARG A 261 0.89 13.68 21.25
CA ARG A 261 2.21 13.19 20.79
C ARG A 261 2.11 11.70 20.52
N ARG A 262 2.63 11.25 19.37
CA ARG A 262 2.68 9.83 19.01
C ARG A 262 4.13 9.38 18.89
N ARG A 263 4.46 8.33 19.65
CA ARG A 263 5.77 7.68 19.61
C ARG A 263 5.68 6.33 18.89
N PHE A 264 6.60 6.09 17.97
CA PHE A 264 6.68 4.82 17.23
C PHE A 264 8.14 4.40 17.00
N VAL A 265 8.37 3.10 16.86
CA VAL A 265 9.71 2.50 16.80
C VAL A 265 9.83 1.62 15.55
N SER A 266 10.80 1.91 14.70
CA SER A 266 11.05 1.15 13.47
C SER A 266 11.46 -0.30 13.76
N GLU A 267 11.16 -1.26 12.91
CA GLU A 267 11.62 -2.65 13.03
C GLU A 267 13.11 -2.82 12.63
N THR A 268 13.65 -1.90 11.83
CA THR A 268 15.02 -1.94 11.31
C THR A 268 15.79 -0.68 11.68
N ASN A 269 17.08 -0.63 11.32
CA ASN A 269 17.95 0.53 11.49
C ASN A 269 17.83 1.57 10.35
N LEU A 270 16.88 1.41 9.43
CA LEU A 270 16.67 2.29 8.29
C LEU A 270 15.19 2.65 8.15
N VAL A 271 14.89 3.94 8.17
CA VAL A 271 13.53 4.48 7.96
C VAL A 271 13.53 5.42 6.77
N PRO A 272 12.99 4.97 5.62
CA PRO A 272 12.56 5.87 4.56
C PRO A 272 11.47 6.82 5.05
N LEU A 273 11.76 8.11 5.00
CA LEU A 273 10.89 9.22 5.32
C LEU A 273 10.53 9.94 4.03
N ILE A 274 9.23 10.07 3.76
CA ILE A 274 8.70 10.69 2.55
C ILE A 274 7.76 11.80 2.99
N VAL A 275 8.12 13.06 2.74
CA VAL A 275 7.20 14.18 2.96
C VAL A 275 6.74 14.68 1.62
N TYR A 276 5.42 14.80 1.45
CA TYR A 276 4.84 15.10 0.15
C TYR A 276 3.65 16.05 0.25
N THR A 277 3.44 16.82 -0.80
CA THR A 277 2.26 17.66 -1.00
C THR A 277 1.91 17.76 -2.47
N SER A 278 0.63 17.58 -2.77
CA SER A 278 0.03 17.85 -4.07
C SER A 278 -1.02 18.97 -3.98
N SER A 279 -1.23 19.55 -2.79
CA SER A 279 -2.15 20.66 -2.56
C SER A 279 -1.39 22.00 -2.53
N ARG A 280 -1.21 22.62 -1.35
CA ARG A 280 -0.67 23.96 -1.13
C ARG A 280 0.51 23.95 -0.17
N ARG A 281 0.40 23.29 0.99
CA ARG A 281 1.43 23.27 2.02
C ARG A 281 1.30 22.06 2.94
N ILE A 282 2.44 21.49 3.30
CA ILE A 282 2.58 20.51 4.38
C ILE A 282 3.67 21.00 5.34
N GLU A 283 3.40 20.95 6.64
CA GLU A 283 4.38 21.18 7.70
C GLU A 283 4.50 19.93 8.56
N VAL A 284 5.74 19.58 8.91
CA VAL A 284 6.03 18.39 9.71
C VAL A 284 7.13 18.75 10.70
N ALA A 285 6.93 18.37 11.97
CA ALA A 285 7.97 18.36 12.99
C ALA A 285 7.91 17.06 13.78
N PHE A 286 9.06 16.45 14.01
CA PHE A 286 9.20 15.26 14.85
C PHE A 286 10.59 15.23 15.50
N GLU A 287 10.70 14.52 16.61
CA GLU A 287 11.99 14.13 17.18
C GLU A 287 12.34 12.72 16.75
N TYR A 288 13.63 12.47 16.57
CA TYR A 288 14.15 11.16 16.25
C TYR A 288 15.38 10.85 17.11
N SER A 289 15.52 9.58 17.47
CA SER A 289 16.66 9.07 18.24
C SER A 289 16.83 7.58 18.00
N ILE A 290 17.97 7.04 18.42
CA ILE A 290 18.08 5.60 18.62
C ILE A 290 17.11 5.18 19.74
N GLU A 291 16.35 4.11 19.52
CA GLU A 291 15.47 3.54 20.55
C GLU A 291 16.28 3.18 21.79
N ASN A 292 15.91 3.79 22.91
CA ASN A 292 16.39 3.44 24.25
C ASN A 292 15.26 2.69 24.94
N GLN A 293 15.44 1.38 25.16
CA GLN A 293 14.42 0.50 25.77
C GLN A 293 13.86 1.03 27.11
N ARG A 294 14.61 1.87 27.84
CA ARG A 294 14.19 2.43 29.14
C ARG A 294 12.98 3.36 29.13
N LEU A 295 12.61 3.96 27.99
CA LEU A 295 11.49 4.91 27.91
C LEU A 295 10.13 4.21 27.71
N PHE A 296 10.10 2.96 27.22
CA PHE A 296 8.86 2.19 27.11
C PHE A 296 8.33 1.76 28.48
N ASP A 297 9.22 1.37 29.40
CA ASP A 297 8.86 0.93 30.76
C ASP A 297 8.24 2.03 31.63
N LEU A 298 8.36 3.30 31.23
CA LEU A 298 7.79 4.45 31.92
C LEU A 298 6.40 4.86 31.37
N GLU A 299 6.07 4.50 30.13
CA GLU A 299 4.76 4.76 29.51
C GLU A 299 3.83 3.53 29.55
N SER A 300 4.38 2.31 29.61
CA SER A 300 3.63 1.09 29.95
C SER A 300 3.77 0.79 31.44
N GLY A 301 2.76 1.15 32.24
CA GLY A 301 2.78 1.03 33.70
C GLY A 301 3.42 -0.25 34.27
N ASN A 302 4.55 -0.05 34.94
CA ASN A 302 5.09 -0.71 36.14
C ASN A 302 4.78 -2.21 36.39
N PRO A 303 5.78 -3.12 36.30
CA PRO A 303 5.66 -4.50 36.74
C PRO A 303 6.17 -4.78 38.17
N ASN A 304 6.45 -3.75 38.99
CA ASN A 304 6.94 -3.97 40.37
C ASN A 304 5.96 -3.40 41.41
N VAL A 305 4.87 -4.14 41.64
CA VAL A 305 4.22 -4.22 42.95
C VAL A 305 4.27 -5.68 43.36
N ILE A 306 5.11 -5.95 44.36
CA ILE A 306 5.09 -7.20 45.11
C ILE A 306 3.79 -7.16 45.92
N ASP A 307 2.83 -8.01 45.58
CA ASP A 307 1.80 -8.42 46.54
C ASP A 307 1.73 -9.94 46.52
N SER A 308 2.20 -10.51 47.62
CA SER A 308 1.98 -11.89 48.04
C SER A 308 0.51 -12.08 48.34
N ASP A 309 -0.03 -13.25 48.00
CA ASP A 309 -1.35 -13.78 48.36
C ASP A 309 -2.47 -13.58 47.32
N ASN A 310 -2.60 -14.56 46.41
CA ASN A 310 -3.75 -15.47 46.43
C ASN A 310 -3.69 -16.50 45.29
N GLU A 311 -3.67 -17.77 45.68
CA GLU A 311 -4.05 -18.92 44.88
C GLU A 311 -5.54 -18.88 44.51
N HIS A 312 -5.87 -19.59 43.41
CA HIS A 312 -7.21 -19.84 42.84
C HIS A 312 -7.80 -18.62 42.09
N ILE A 313 -8.08 -18.66 40.79
CA ILE A 313 -9.00 -19.56 40.08
C ILE A 313 -8.62 -19.57 38.59
N PHE A 314 -8.21 -20.72 38.05
CA PHE A 314 -8.34 -21.02 36.62
C PHE A 314 -9.47 -22.04 36.50
N ASN A 315 -10.57 -21.68 35.81
CA ASN A 315 -11.25 -22.60 34.90
C ASN A 315 -12.42 -21.94 34.15
N ASN A 316 -12.52 -22.36 32.87
CA ASN A 316 -13.69 -22.37 31.98
C ASN A 316 -13.99 -21.10 31.17
N VAL A 317 -13.71 -21.16 29.85
CA VAL A 317 -14.77 -21.11 28.82
C VAL A 317 -14.39 -22.03 27.64
N VAL A 318 -15.34 -22.89 27.27
CA VAL A 318 -15.31 -23.93 26.23
C VAL A 318 -15.66 -23.33 24.86
N TYR A 319 -14.98 -23.78 23.80
CA TYR A 319 -15.37 -23.55 22.39
C TYR A 319 -16.41 -24.60 21.95
N HIS A 320 -17.54 -24.14 21.41
CA HIS A 320 -18.40 -24.98 20.57
C HIS A 320 -18.56 -24.33 19.19
N GLY A 321 -18.08 -25.04 18.17
CA GLY A 321 -18.44 -24.78 16.77
C GLY A 321 -19.64 -25.63 16.38
N ASN A 322 -20.46 -25.12 15.47
CA ASN A 322 -21.24 -25.96 14.58
C ASN A 322 -21.49 -25.25 13.25
N SER A 323 -21.21 -25.99 12.18
CA SER A 323 -21.48 -25.64 10.79
C SER A 323 -22.93 -25.94 10.43
N ARG A 324 -23.56 -25.06 9.64
CA ARG A 324 -24.48 -25.32 8.51
C ARG A 324 -25.40 -24.11 8.35
N ASP A 325 -25.16 -23.32 7.30
CA ASP A 325 -26.17 -22.82 6.36
C ASP A 325 -25.56 -21.75 5.44
N GLY A 326 -26.01 -21.75 4.18
CA GLY A 326 -25.39 -21.04 3.06
C GLY A 326 -25.35 -19.52 3.23
N ILE A 327 -24.25 -18.91 2.78
CA ILE A 327 -24.05 -17.47 2.84
C ILE A 327 -24.69 -16.81 1.61
N ILE A 328 -25.84 -16.20 1.83
CA ILE A 328 -26.30 -15.02 1.09
C ILE A 328 -25.60 -13.83 1.72
N ALA A 329 -24.82 -13.07 0.94
CA ALA A 329 -24.22 -11.83 1.39
C ALA A 329 -25.25 -10.69 1.27
N ALA A 330 -25.89 -10.34 2.37
CA ALA A 330 -26.56 -9.07 2.58
C ALA A 330 -26.05 -8.48 3.90
N ILE A 331 -25.67 -7.20 3.92
CA ILE A 331 -25.26 -6.47 5.11
C ILE A 331 -26.41 -5.51 5.47
N SER A 332 -26.99 -5.70 6.64
CA SER A 332 -27.85 -4.78 7.42
C SER A 332 -27.34 -4.84 8.88
N ASP A 333 -27.38 -3.84 9.75
CA ASP A 333 -27.95 -2.47 9.75
C ASP A 333 -26.91 -1.46 10.26
#